data_AF-F3SIC9-F1
#
_entry.id   AF-F3SIC9-F1
#
_cell.length_a   1.000
_cell.length_b   1.000
_cell.length_c   1.000
_cell.angle_alpha   90.00
_cell.angle_beta   90.00
_cell.angle_gamma   90.00
#
_symmetry.space_group_name_H-M   'P 1'
#
loop_
_entity.id
_entity.type
_entity.pdbx_description
1 polymer ?
#
loop_
_entity_poly.entity_id
_entity_poly.type
_entity_poly.pdbx_seq_one_letter_code
_entity_poly.pdbx_strand_id
1 'polypeptide(L)'
;MTKNFKILNDFYIKIVNIVVRRNLNIDGARMFEDHILIQKIKNGDQNAWERVIEKYYHSIYFYCVRRCYGNSELAADLTQDIFLKVIENIKNYRFTGKFYNYLFTIAVHHCNNYYKKKEIEKLNLTKVFYLLTKVMV
;
A
#
# COMPACT_ATOMS: atom_id res chain seq x y z
N MET A 1 31.38 16.56 -35.97
CA MET A 1 30.06 16.07 -35.50
C MET A 1 30.12 15.29 -34.18
N THR A 2 31.18 14.55 -33.86
CA THR A 2 31.26 13.64 -32.69
C THR A 2 31.45 14.31 -31.32
N LYS A 3 32.12 15.46 -31.24
CA LYS A 3 32.33 16.17 -29.95
C LYS A 3 31.03 16.66 -29.29
N ASN A 4 30.09 17.21 -30.06
CA ASN A 4 28.81 17.69 -29.51
C ASN A 4 27.93 16.54 -29.00
N PHE A 5 27.96 15.38 -29.67
CA PHE A 5 27.21 14.21 -29.24
C PHE A 5 27.73 13.63 -27.91
N LYS A 6 29.05 13.63 -27.72
CA LYS A 6 29.67 13.19 -26.46
C LYS A 6 29.34 14.12 -25.29
N ILE A 7 29.39 15.44 -25.51
CA ILE A 7 29.04 16.45 -24.50
C ILE A 7 27.57 16.33 -24.06
N LEU A 8 26.65 16.14 -25.01
CA LEU A 8 25.23 15.93 -24.71
C LEU A 8 25.00 14.63 -23.92
N ASN A 9 25.68 13.54 -24.27
CA ASN A 9 25.54 12.27 -23.57
C ASN A 9 26.11 12.34 -22.14
N ASP A 10 27.27 13.00 -21.96
CA ASP A 10 27.87 13.22 -20.65
C ASP A 10 26.98 14.11 -19.75
N PHE A 11 26.34 15.14 -20.34
CA PHE A 11 25.37 15.98 -19.63
C PHE A 11 24.12 15.21 -19.22
N TYR A 12 23.57 14.39 -20.12
CA TYR A 12 22.42 13.53 -19.85
C TYR A 12 22.72 12.54 -18.72
N ILE A 13 23.87 11.84 -18.78
CA ILE A 13 24.32 10.91 -17.74
C ILE A 13 24.49 11.66 -16.40
N LYS A 14 25.02 12.89 -16.41
CA LYS A 14 25.17 13.70 -15.20
C LYS A 14 23.82 14.11 -14.60
N ILE A 15 22.85 14.51 -15.43
CA ILE A 15 21.47 14.82 -14.99
C ILE A 15 20.81 13.58 -14.40
N VAL A 16 20.84 12.44 -15.10
CA VAL A 16 20.26 11.17 -14.63
C VAL A 16 20.91 10.77 -13.30
N ASN A 17 22.24 10.86 -13.18
CA ASN A 17 22.93 10.56 -11.93
C ASN A 17 22.57 11.54 -10.80
N ILE A 18 22.37 12.84 -11.09
CA ILE A 18 21.93 13.83 -10.10
C ILE A 18 20.50 13.51 -9.63
N VAL A 19 19.60 13.18 -10.54
CA VAL A 19 18.21 12.80 -10.22
C VAL A 19 18.18 11.51 -9.41
N VAL A 20 18.94 10.49 -9.82
CA VAL A 20 19.05 9.21 -9.10
C VAL A 20 19.67 9.41 -7.72
N ARG A 21 20.78 10.17 -7.59
CA ARG A 21 21.41 10.47 -6.30
C ARG A 21 20.50 11.29 -5.39
N ARG A 22 19.76 12.26 -5.93
CA ARG A 22 18.73 13.01 -5.17
C ARG A 22 17.62 12.09 -4.69
N ASN A 23 17.10 11.20 -5.55
CA ASN A 23 16.07 10.24 -5.18
C ASN A 23 16.53 9.25 -4.10
N LEU A 24 17.78 8.77 -4.18
CA LEU A 24 18.38 7.92 -3.15
C LEU A 24 18.49 8.64 -1.79
N ASN A 25 18.82 9.93 -1.79
CA ASN A 25 18.93 10.72 -0.58
C ASN A 25 17.55 11.00 0.05
N ILE A 26 16.53 11.24 -0.78
CA ILE A 26 15.14 11.45 -0.36
C ILE A 26 14.55 10.15 0.21
N ASP A 27 14.84 9.00 -0.40
CA ASP A 27 14.40 7.70 0.10
C ASP A 27 15.00 7.37 1.46
N GLY A 28 16.30 7.64 1.67
CA GLY A 28 16.95 7.47 2.97
C GLY A 28 16.35 8.36 4.05
N ALA A 29 16.13 9.65 3.76
CA ALA A 29 15.50 10.58 4.69
C ALA A 29 14.07 10.16 5.06
N ARG A 30 13.29 9.70 4.06
CA ARG A 30 11.93 9.19 4.28
C ARG A 30 11.93 7.93 5.16
N MET A 31 12.83 6.98 4.89
CA MET A 31 12.95 5.76 5.70
C MET A 31 13.32 6.09 7.15
N PHE A 32 14.20 7.06 7.38
CA PHE A 32 14.57 7.51 8.72
C PHE A 32 13.40 8.19 9.44
N GLU A 33 12.66 9.06 8.76
CA GLU A 33 11.43 9.68 9.30
C GLU A 33 10.40 8.62 9.69
N ASP A 34 10.12 7.66 8.80
CA ASP A 34 9.17 6.57 9.06
C ASP A 34 9.60 5.75 10.28
N HIS A 35 10.90 5.43 10.37
CA HIS A 35 11.45 4.72 11.50
C HIS A 35 11.18 5.45 12.82
N ILE A 36 11.43 6.77 12.88
CA ILE A 36 11.17 7.59 14.07
C ILE A 36 9.69 7.58 14.43
N LEU A 37 8.79 7.79 13.46
CA LEU A 37 7.35 7.79 13.70
C LEU A 37 6.88 6.45 14.27
N ILE A 38 7.37 5.34 13.72
CA ILE A 38 7.01 4.00 14.19
C ILE A 38 7.52 3.75 15.61
N GLN A 39 8.72 4.20 15.96
CA GLN A 39 9.22 4.09 17.33
C GLN A 39 8.36 4.88 18.32
N LYS A 40 7.97 6.10 17.95
CA LYS A 40 7.06 6.93 18.75
C LYS A 40 5.71 6.25 18.95
N ILE A 41 5.12 5.71 17.88
CA ILE A 41 3.89 4.92 17.93
C ILE A 41 4.02 3.75 18.92
N LYS A 42 5.13 3.00 18.84
CA LYS A 42 5.39 1.86 19.74
C LYS A 42 5.51 2.28 21.20
N ASN A 43 5.98 3.50 21.44
CA ASN A 43 6.08 4.10 22.77
C ASN A 43 4.79 4.80 23.24
N GLY A 44 3.71 4.73 22.46
CA GLY A 44 2.39 5.26 22.84
C GLY A 44 2.08 6.68 22.39
N ASP A 45 2.90 7.29 21.53
CA ASP A 45 2.63 8.62 20.96
C ASP A 45 1.50 8.55 19.94
N GLN A 46 0.32 9.06 20.31
CA GLN A 46 -0.85 9.07 19.44
C GLN A 46 -0.70 10.03 18.25
N ASN A 47 0.01 11.16 18.40
CA ASN A 47 0.19 12.14 17.32
C ASN A 47 1.07 11.57 16.19
N ALA A 48 1.93 10.60 16.51
CA ALA A 48 2.73 9.91 15.50
C ALA A 48 1.85 9.06 14.55
N TRP A 49 0.67 8.59 15.00
CA TRP A 49 -0.28 7.90 14.12
C TRP A 49 -0.86 8.83 13.07
N GLU A 50 -1.28 10.03 13.44
CA GLU A 50 -1.85 11.02 12.52
C GLU A 50 -0.89 11.27 11.36
N ARG A 51 0.39 11.52 11.67
CA ARG A 51 1.43 11.73 10.64
C ARG A 51 1.62 10.55 9.72
N VAL A 52 1.56 9.32 10.23
CA VAL A 52 1.67 8.11 9.40
C VAL A 52 0.43 7.97 8.51
N ILE A 53 -0.77 8.19 9.07
CA ILE A 53 -2.03 8.08 8.33
C ILE A 53 -2.06 9.14 7.23
N GLU A 54 -1.86 10.42 7.53
CA GLU A 54 -1.83 11.50 6.53
C GLU A 54 -0.85 11.21 5.38
N LYS A 55 0.33 10.70 5.71
CA LYS A 55 1.38 10.39 4.73
C LYS A 55 0.99 9.27 3.76
N TYR A 56 0.25 8.26 4.21
CA TYR A 56 -0.01 7.06 3.42
C TYR A 56 -1.46 6.83 3.01
N TYR A 57 -2.42 7.53 3.62
CA TYR A 57 -3.85 7.30 3.43
C TYR A 57 -4.22 7.35 1.96
N HIS A 58 -3.85 8.43 1.25
CA HIS A 58 -4.15 8.56 -0.17
C HIS A 58 -3.56 7.44 -1.02
N SER A 59 -2.33 7.00 -0.73
CA SER A 59 -1.69 5.92 -1.49
C SER A 59 -2.43 4.58 -1.33
N ILE A 60 -2.86 4.28 -0.11
CA ILE A 60 -3.63 3.05 0.18
C ILE A 60 -5.05 3.15 -0.34
N TYR A 61 -5.69 4.31 -0.21
CA TYR A 61 -7.01 4.57 -0.75
C TYR A 61 -7.03 4.40 -2.27
N PHE A 62 -6.12 5.04 -3.01
CA PHE A 62 -6.06 4.88 -4.46
C PHE A 62 -5.73 3.45 -4.89
N TYR A 63 -4.89 2.74 -4.12
CA TYR A 63 -4.67 1.33 -4.32
C TYR A 63 -5.99 0.54 -4.18
N CYS A 64 -6.76 0.78 -3.12
CA CYS A 64 -8.06 0.14 -2.89
C CYS A 64 -9.06 0.48 -3.98
N VAL A 65 -9.17 1.74 -4.42
CA VAL A 65 -10.04 2.16 -5.54
C VAL A 65 -9.74 1.34 -6.80
N ARG A 66 -8.45 1.16 -7.12
CA ARG A 66 -8.03 0.33 -8.26
C ARG A 66 -8.40 -1.14 -8.07
N ARG A 67 -8.22 -1.69 -6.87
CA ARG A 67 -8.62 -3.08 -6.55
C ARG A 67 -10.14 -3.26 -6.55
N CYS A 68 -10.89 -2.19 -6.29
CA CYS A 68 -12.34 -2.17 -6.21
C CYS A 68 -13.04 -1.73 -7.50
N TYR A 69 -12.32 -1.74 -8.63
CA TYR A 69 -12.87 -1.38 -9.94
C TYR A 69 -13.59 -0.03 -9.94
N GLY A 70 -13.08 0.94 -9.16
CA GLY A 70 -13.63 2.28 -9.05
C GLY A 70 -14.71 2.46 -7.97
N ASN A 71 -15.12 1.42 -7.24
CA ASN A 71 -16.03 1.59 -6.11
C ASN A 71 -15.32 2.31 -4.95
N SER A 72 -15.60 3.60 -4.81
CA SER A 72 -14.97 4.49 -3.83
C SER A 72 -15.41 4.24 -2.39
N GLU A 73 -16.67 3.87 -2.17
CA GLU A 73 -17.22 3.58 -0.84
C GLU A 73 -16.55 2.34 -0.26
N LEU A 74 -16.55 1.23 -1.01
CA LEU A 74 -15.85 0.02 -0.61
C LEU A 74 -14.34 0.27 -0.44
N ALA A 75 -13.74 1.09 -1.30
CA ALA A 75 -12.33 1.42 -1.17
C ALA A 75 -12.03 2.19 0.12
N ALA A 76 -12.91 3.10 0.55
CA ALA A 76 -12.78 3.81 1.82
C ALA A 76 -12.85 2.84 3.01
N ASP A 77 -13.81 1.91 2.99
CA ASP A 77 -13.98 0.90 4.04
C ASP A 77 -12.74 0.00 4.14
N LEU A 78 -12.28 -0.57 3.02
CA LEU A 78 -11.08 -1.42 3.02
C LEU A 78 -9.84 -0.65 3.46
N THR A 79 -9.74 0.64 3.13
CA THR A 79 -8.63 1.48 3.58
C THR A 79 -8.62 1.62 5.09
N GLN A 80 -9.78 1.87 5.71
CA GLN A 80 -9.91 1.93 7.16
C GLN A 80 -9.50 0.60 7.80
N ASP A 81 -10.03 -0.53 7.32
CA ASP A 81 -9.67 -1.87 7.81
C ASP A 81 -8.16 -2.16 7.72
N ILE A 82 -7.51 -1.71 6.65
CA ILE A 82 -6.05 -1.85 6.49
C ILE A 82 -5.31 -1.08 7.58
N PHE A 83 -5.68 0.18 7.85
CA PHE A 83 -5.03 0.97 8.89
C PHE A 83 -5.31 0.42 10.29
N LEU A 84 -6.51 -0.10 10.55
CA LEU A 84 -6.81 -0.81 11.80
C LEU A 84 -5.89 -2.02 11.99
N LYS A 85 -5.71 -2.84 10.94
CA LYS A 85 -4.76 -3.97 10.96
C LYS A 85 -3.33 -3.52 11.21
N VAL A 86 -2.90 -2.39 10.63
CA VAL A 86 -1.58 -1.83 10.89
C VAL A 86 -1.44 -1.46 12.36
N ILE A 87 -2.44 -0.78 12.94
CA ILE A 87 -2.47 -0.40 14.36
C ILE A 87 -2.35 -1.63 15.26
N GLU A 88 -3.11 -2.68 14.98
CA GLU A 88 -3.06 -3.94 15.74
C GLU A 88 -1.69 -4.63 15.67
N ASN A 89 -1.01 -4.56 14.52
CA ASN A 89 0.20 -5.33 14.27
C ASN A 89 1.51 -4.54 14.42
N ILE A 90 1.45 -3.21 14.56
CA ILE A 90 2.64 -2.36 14.53
C ILE A 90 3.62 -2.68 15.66
N LYS A 91 3.13 -3.14 16.82
CA LYS A 91 3.99 -3.52 17.95
C LYS A 91 5.01 -4.58 17.54
N ASN A 92 4.60 -5.50 16.68
CA ASN A 92 5.41 -6.62 16.18
C ASN A 92 6.23 -6.27 14.93
N TYR A 93 6.01 -5.09 14.33
CA TYR A 93 6.76 -4.66 13.14
C TYR A 93 8.26 -4.60 13.42
N ARG A 94 9.07 -5.20 12.53
CA ARG A 94 10.53 -5.04 12.55
C ARG A 94 10.94 -4.19 11.36
N PHE A 95 11.93 -3.33 11.56
CA PHE A 95 12.45 -2.50 10.47
C PHE A 95 13.07 -3.39 9.40
N THR A 96 12.45 -3.43 8.22
CA THR A 96 12.88 -4.27 7.07
C THR A 96 13.09 -3.43 5.80
N GLY A 97 13.29 -2.11 5.95
CA GLY A 97 13.42 -1.17 4.85
C GLY A 97 12.30 -0.12 4.86
N LYS A 98 11.75 0.21 3.69
CA LYS A 98 10.68 1.22 3.57
C LYS A 98 9.41 0.71 4.26
N PHE A 99 8.89 1.47 5.23
CA PHE A 99 7.63 1.16 5.90
C PHE A 99 6.46 1.00 4.92
N TYR A 100 6.48 1.81 3.85
CA TYR A 100 5.56 1.70 2.72
C TYR A 100 5.39 0.25 2.20
N ASN A 101 6.47 -0.54 2.13
CA ASN A 101 6.39 -1.92 1.63
C ASN A 101 5.58 -2.80 2.57
N TYR A 102 5.80 -2.69 3.89
CA TYR A 102 5.03 -3.41 4.90
C TYR A 102 3.54 -3.05 4.84
N LEU A 103 3.24 -1.75 4.74
CA LEU A 103 1.87 -1.26 4.62
C LEU A 103 1.18 -1.80 3.36
N PHE A 104 1.87 -1.78 2.22
CA PHE A 104 1.34 -2.33 0.96
C PHE A 104 1.16 -3.84 1.00
N THR A 105 2.02 -4.59 1.69
CA THR A 105 1.82 -6.02 1.92
C THR A 105 0.48 -6.28 2.61
N ILE A 106 0.18 -5.53 3.68
CA ILE A 106 -1.12 -5.65 4.37
C ILE A 106 -2.27 -5.30 3.42
N ALA A 107 -2.16 -4.21 2.68
CA ALA A 107 -3.20 -3.78 1.74
C ALA A 107 -3.49 -4.84 0.65
N VAL A 108 -2.44 -5.41 0.04
CA VAL A 108 -2.56 -6.46 -0.98
C VAL A 108 -3.27 -7.68 -0.39
N HIS A 109 -2.82 -8.16 0.76
CA HIS A 109 -3.43 -9.32 1.40
C HIS A 109 -4.89 -9.06 1.79
N HIS A 110 -5.19 -7.86 2.30
CA HIS A 110 -6.53 -7.50 2.72
C HIS A 110 -7.51 -7.47 1.54
N CYS A 111 -7.17 -6.75 0.45
CA CYS A 111 -7.98 -6.73 -0.76
C CYS A 111 -8.16 -8.13 -1.36
N ASN A 112 -7.10 -8.93 -1.44
CA ASN A 112 -7.19 -10.30 -1.97
C ASN A 112 -8.10 -11.19 -1.12
N ASN A 113 -7.99 -11.10 0.20
CA ASN A 113 -8.84 -11.86 1.12
C ASN A 113 -10.31 -11.44 1.02
N TYR A 114 -10.59 -10.14 0.90
CA TYR A 114 -11.94 -9.64 0.68
C TYR A 114 -12.57 -10.26 -0.59
N TYR A 115 -11.87 -10.23 -1.72
CA TYR A 115 -12.39 -10.78 -2.97
C TYR A 115 -12.50 -12.30 -2.95
N LYS A 116 -11.55 -13.00 -2.32
CA LYS A 116 -11.63 -14.44 -2.12
C LYS A 116 -12.86 -14.83 -1.29
N LYS A 117 -13.15 -14.09 -0.22
CA LYS A 117 -14.35 -14.31 0.61
C LYS A 117 -15.62 -14.08 -0.20
N LYS A 118 -15.70 -12.97 -0.95
CA LYS A 118 -16.84 -12.64 -1.80
C LYS A 118 -17.10 -13.68 -2.90
N GLU A 119 -16.04 -14.23 -3.48
CA GLU A 119 -16.13 -15.32 -4.47
C GLU A 119 -16.71 -16.59 -3.85
N ILE A 120 -16.23 -16.98 -2.66
CA ILE A 120 -16.75 -18.14 -1.92
C ILE A 120 -18.23 -17.96 -1.56
N GLU A 121 -18.62 -16.78 -1.08
CA GLU A 121 -20.02 -16.46 -0.79
C GLU A 121 -20.91 -16.58 -2.02
N LYS A 122 -20.46 -16.04 -3.17
CA LYS A 122 -21.17 -16.17 -4.44
C LYS A 122 -21.30 -17.64 -4.88
N LEU A 123 -20.24 -18.44 -4.78
CA LEU A 123 -20.26 -19.86 -5.11
C LEU A 123 -21.24 -20.64 -4.22
N ASN A 124 -21.28 -20.33 -2.92
CA ASN A 124 -22.20 -20.96 -1.98
C ASN A 124 -23.65 -20.62 -2.32
N LEU A 125 -23.95 -19.34 -2.63
CA LEU A 125 -25.29 -18.92 -3.06
C LEU A 125 -25.73 -19.62 -4.35
N THR A 126 -24.84 -19.74 -5.33
CA THR A 126 -25.13 -20.46 -6.59
C THR A 126 -25.41 -21.94 -6.33
N LYS A 127 -24.65 -22.59 -5.44
CA LYS A 127 -24.89 -23.99 -5.05
C LYS A 127 -26.24 -24.16 -4.36
N VAL A 128 -26.59 -23.27 -3.42
CA VAL A 128 -27.89 -23.31 -2.74
C VAL A 128 -29.02 -23.15 -3.75
N PHE A 129 -28.93 -22.16 -4.64
CA PHE A 129 -29.94 -21.96 -5.69
C PHE A 129 -30.07 -23.19 -6.59
N TYR A 130 -28.96 -23.76 -7.05
CA TYR A 130 -28.96 -24.98 -7.85
C TYR A 130 -29.63 -26.16 -7.13
N LEU A 131 -29.30 -26.38 -5.86
CA LEU A 131 -29.93 -27.44 -5.05
C LEU A 131 -31.43 -27.20 -4.87
N LEU A 132 -31.85 -25.96 -4.61
CA LEU A 132 -33.26 -25.60 -4.52
C LEU A 132 -34.01 -25.89 -5.82
N THR A 133 -33.43 -25.53 -6.98
CA THR A 133 -34.04 -25.84 -8.29
C THR A 133 -34.12 -27.33 -8.59
N LYS A 134 -33.23 -28.15 -8.01
CA LYS A 134 -33.20 -29.61 -8.22
C LYS A 134 -34.14 -30.38 -7.30
N VAL A 135 -34.51 -29.81 -6.15
CA VAL A 135 -35.41 -30.43 -5.17
C VAL A 135 -36.88 -30.02 -5.41
N MET A 136 -37.10 -28.90 -6.10
CA MET A 136 -38.44 -28.41 -6.47
C MET A 136 -38.99 -28.99 -7.79
N VAL A 137 -38.32 -30.00 -8.36
CA VAL A 137 -38.77 -30.80 -9.51
C VAL A 137 -38.77 -32.26 -9.10
#